data_AF-A0A563DKS3-F1
#
_entry.id   AF-A0A563DKS3-F1
#
_cell.length_a   1.000
_cell.length_b   1.000
_cell.length_c   1.000
_cell.angle_alpha   90.00
_cell.angle_beta   90.00
_cell.angle_gamma   90.00
#
_symmetry.space_group_name_H-M   'P 1'
#
loop_
_entity.id
_entity.type
_entity.pdbx_description
1 polymer ?
#
loop_
_entity_poly.entity_id
_entity_poly.type
_entity_poly.pdbx_seq_one_letter_code
_entity_poly.pdbx_strand_id
1 'polypeptide(L)'
;MSYLISLLKPLENTLFNWQKLRNNNLYKLQHTGQVCYLRKALNDRFDPIQRRIIITGSMRYKPQYIYTEAEKKEKYLGTMYLRRDIDFEDNGADFLVLVPLELLDENNYEMKALIDYYKLASKRYRIEPLEDL
;
A
#
# COMPACT_ATOMS: atom_id res chain seq x y z
N MET A 1 47.71 9.96 16.14
CA MET A 1 46.26 10.27 16.21
C MET A 1 45.38 9.30 15.42
N SER A 2 45.77 8.83 14.23
CA SER A 2 44.93 7.89 13.44
C SER A 2 44.70 6.52 14.08
N TYR A 3 45.66 5.97 14.83
CA TYR A 3 45.53 4.66 15.47
C TYR A 3 44.43 4.61 16.55
N LEU A 4 44.27 5.71 17.30
CA LEU A 4 43.26 5.83 18.35
C LEU A 4 41.85 5.94 17.75
N ILE A 5 41.72 6.65 16.63
CA ILE A 5 40.47 6.75 15.85
C ILE A 5 40.10 5.40 15.25
N SER A 6 41.07 4.64 14.70
CA SER A 6 40.78 3.30 14.16
C SER A 6 40.30 2.32 15.23
N LEU A 7 40.77 2.44 16.47
CA LEU A 7 40.34 1.60 17.58
C LEU A 7 38.91 1.96 18.08
N LEU A 8 38.54 3.24 18.02
CA LEU A 8 37.20 3.73 18.37
C LEU A 8 36.14 3.44 17.31
N LYS A 9 36.55 3.32 16.04
CA LYS A 9 35.64 3.12 14.90
C LYS A 9 34.68 1.93 15.02
N PRO A 10 35.09 0.72 15.44
CA PRO A 10 34.16 -0.38 15.62
C PRO A 10 33.10 -0.10 16.70
N LEU A 11 33.46 0.57 17.79
CA LEU A 11 32.50 0.94 18.85
C LEU A 11 31.48 1.97 18.35
N GLU A 12 31.93 2.97 17.60
CA GLU A 12 31.05 3.95 16.96
C GLU A 12 30.06 3.25 16.00
N ASN A 13 30.56 2.33 15.16
CA ASN A 13 29.76 1.59 14.21
C ASN A 13 28.72 0.68 14.89
N THR A 14 29.08 -0.02 15.98
CA THR A 14 28.13 -0.86 16.72
C THR A 14 27.04 -0.03 17.37
N LEU A 15 27.39 1.12 17.96
CA LEU A 15 26.42 2.04 18.54
C LEU A 15 25.46 2.60 17.48
N PHE A 16 25.98 3.04 16.34
CA PHE A 16 25.18 3.53 15.22
C PHE A 16 24.21 2.46 14.70
N ASN A 17 24.71 1.23 14.49
CA ASN A 17 23.89 0.11 14.03
C ASN A 17 22.80 -0.25 15.05
N TRP A 18 23.12 -0.24 16.34
CA TRP A 18 22.15 -0.49 17.40
C TRP A 18 21.05 0.58 17.43
N GLN A 19 21.42 1.86 17.31
CA GLN A 19 20.45 2.96 17.25
C GLN A 19 19.53 2.83 16.04
N LYS A 20 20.09 2.51 14.87
CA LYS A 20 19.31 2.26 13.65
C LYS A 20 18.34 1.09 13.81
N LEU A 21 18.80 -0.03 14.37
CA LEU A 21 17.96 -1.20 14.66
C LEU A 21 16.84 -0.86 15.65
N ARG A 22 17.16 -0.13 16.72
CA ARG A 22 16.17 0.33 17.70
C ARG A 22 15.10 1.20 17.05
N ASN A 23 15.49 2.17 16.25
CA ASN A 23 14.54 3.07 15.56
C ASN A 23 13.66 2.29 14.58
N ASN A 24 14.24 1.33 13.84
CA ASN A 24 13.47 0.45 12.95
C ASN A 24 12.47 -0.42 13.71
N ASN A 25 12.86 -0.96 14.87
CA ASN A 25 11.97 -1.78 15.70
C ASN A 25 10.83 -0.94 16.29
N LEU A 26 11.13 0.27 16.78
CA LEU A 26 10.11 1.20 17.26
C LEU A 26 9.12 1.56 16.15
N TYR A 27 9.61 1.82 14.94
CA TYR A 27 8.75 2.06 13.78
C TYR A 27 7.82 0.88 13.52
N LYS A 28 8.34 -0.35 13.50
CA LYS A 28 7.53 -1.56 13.31
C LYS A 28 6.45 -1.73 14.39
N LEU A 29 6.77 -1.44 15.65
CA LEU A 29 5.82 -1.54 16.76
C LEU A 29 4.72 -0.46 16.71
N GLN A 30 5.02 0.71 16.14
CA GLN A 30 4.06 1.81 16.01
C GLN A 30 3.11 1.66 14.82
N HIS A 31 3.41 0.78 13.87
CA HIS A 31 2.60 0.54 12.68
C HIS A 31 1.90 -0.81 12.78
N THR A 32 0.65 -0.85 12.32
CA THR A 32 -0.18 -2.05 12.34
C THR A 32 -0.81 -2.27 10.97
N GLY A 33 -1.52 -3.38 10.78
CA GLY A 33 -2.27 -3.67 9.56
C GLY A 33 -3.48 -2.79 9.28
N GLN A 34 -3.76 -1.78 10.12
CA GLN A 34 -4.81 -0.81 9.83
C GLN A 34 -4.47 0.00 8.57
N VAL A 35 -5.49 0.33 7.78
CA VAL A 35 -5.34 0.99 6.46
C VAL A 35 -4.46 2.24 6.52
N CYS A 36 -4.64 3.10 7.53
CA CYS A 36 -3.86 4.32 7.68
C CYS A 36 -2.37 4.07 7.91
N TYR A 37 -2.03 3.12 8.79
CA TYR A 37 -0.65 2.79 9.13
C TYR A 37 0.04 1.98 8.05
N LEU A 38 -0.64 0.99 7.46
CA LEU A 38 -0.10 0.21 6.35
C LEU A 38 0.16 1.10 5.13
N ARG A 39 -0.78 1.98 4.79
CA ARG A 39 -0.59 2.97 3.72
C ARG A 39 0.56 3.91 4.03
N LYS A 40 0.71 4.35 5.28
CA LYS A 40 1.84 5.18 5.70
C LYS A 40 3.17 4.44 5.50
N ALA A 41 3.28 3.20 5.98
CA ALA A 41 4.49 2.39 5.84
C ALA A 41 4.88 2.12 4.38
N LEU A 42 3.90 1.90 3.51
CA LEU A 42 4.13 1.75 2.07
C LEU A 42 4.66 3.06 1.45
N ASN A 43 4.01 4.18 1.73
CA ASN A 43 4.46 5.47 1.20
C ASN A 43 5.82 5.88 1.76
N ASP A 44 6.08 5.70 3.05
CA ASP A 44 7.37 6.02 3.66
C ASP A 44 8.52 5.22 3.02
N ARG A 45 8.24 4.00 2.53
CA ARG A 45 9.25 3.12 1.93
C ARG A 45 9.42 3.30 0.42
N PHE A 46 8.32 3.42 -0.33
CA PHE A 46 8.32 3.36 -1.80
C PHE A 46 7.95 4.67 -2.49
N ASP A 47 7.19 5.56 -1.85
CA ASP A 47 6.82 6.87 -2.39
C ASP A 47 6.93 7.97 -1.31
N PRO A 48 8.15 8.25 -0.80
CA PRO A 48 8.31 9.14 0.36
C PRO A 48 7.97 10.60 0.06
N ILE A 49 8.05 11.01 -1.21
CA ILE A 49 7.86 12.39 -1.65
C ILE A 49 6.39 12.66 -1.99
N GLN A 50 5.83 11.93 -2.96
CA GLN A 50 4.49 12.22 -3.49
C GLN A 50 3.39 11.45 -2.74
N ARG A 51 3.74 10.32 -2.11
CA ARG A 51 2.86 9.52 -1.24
C ARG A 51 1.56 9.08 -1.92
N ARG A 52 1.66 8.60 -3.16
CA ARG A 52 0.54 8.28 -4.05
C ARG A 52 -0.04 6.88 -3.83
N ILE A 53 0.56 6.03 -3.00
CA ILE A 53 0.08 4.66 -2.77
C ILE A 53 -1.21 4.71 -1.93
N ILE A 54 -2.26 4.08 -2.45
CA ILE A 54 -3.60 4.07 -1.84
C ILE A 54 -4.01 2.63 -1.55
N ILE A 55 -4.73 2.43 -0.44
CA ILE A 55 -5.36 1.15 -0.11
C ILE A 55 -6.86 1.36 -0.15
N THR A 56 -7.55 0.54 -0.94
CA THR A 56 -9.01 0.54 -1.09
C THR A 56 -9.59 -0.84 -0.75
N GLY A 57 -10.91 -0.94 -0.69
CA GLY A 57 -11.60 -2.21 -0.47
C GLY A 57 -11.41 -3.22 -1.60
N SER A 58 -12.08 -4.36 -1.50
CA SER A 58 -12.02 -5.43 -2.51
C SER A 58 -12.53 -4.98 -3.89
N MET A 59 -13.56 -4.13 -3.92
CA MET A 59 -14.14 -3.61 -5.15
C MET A 59 -13.30 -2.45 -5.69
N ARG A 60 -12.81 -2.60 -6.92
CA ARG A 60 -12.02 -1.57 -7.59
C ARG A 60 -12.88 -0.37 -8.01
N TYR A 61 -14.09 -0.64 -8.51
CA TYR A 61 -15.06 0.39 -8.87
C TYR A 61 -16.39 0.14 -8.18
N LYS A 62 -17.12 1.22 -7.88
CA LYS A 62 -18.47 1.10 -7.36
C LYS A 62 -19.44 0.87 -8.53
N PRO A 63 -20.29 -0.16 -8.47
CA PRO A 63 -21.30 -0.37 -9.50
C PRO A 63 -22.28 0.80 -9.52
N GLN A 64 -22.63 1.28 -10.70
CA GLN A 64 -23.61 2.34 -10.89
C GLN A 64 -24.87 1.75 -11.54
N TYR A 65 -25.94 1.67 -10.76
CA TYR A 65 -27.23 1.15 -11.23
C TYR A 65 -28.04 2.25 -11.93
N ILE A 66 -28.79 1.85 -12.95
CA ILE A 66 -29.85 2.63 -13.59
C ILE A 66 -31.20 2.17 -13.08
N TYR A 67 -32.16 3.10 -12.99
CA TYR A 67 -33.51 2.77 -12.53
C TYR A 67 -34.26 1.98 -13.61
N THR A 68 -35.11 1.07 -13.15
CA THR A 68 -36.04 0.34 -14.00
C THR A 68 -37.22 1.22 -14.40
N GLU A 69 -37.87 0.89 -15.52
CA GLU A 69 -39.08 1.59 -16.02
C GLU A 69 -40.17 1.73 -14.95
N ALA A 70 -40.34 0.71 -14.10
CA ALA A 70 -41.33 0.69 -13.03
C ALA A 70 -41.07 1.74 -11.94
N GLU A 71 -39.81 2.13 -11.74
CA GLU A 71 -39.42 3.08 -10.69
C GLU A 71 -39.69 4.54 -11.08
N LYS A 72 -39.96 4.83 -12.37
CA LYS A 72 -40.31 6.16 -12.91
C LYS A 72 -39.44 7.32 -12.37
N LYS A 73 -38.13 7.08 -12.28
CA LYS A 73 -37.15 8.07 -11.82
C LYS A 73 -36.16 8.39 -12.92
N GLU A 74 -36.18 9.64 -13.37
CA GLU A 74 -35.21 10.13 -14.36
C GLU A 74 -33.83 10.27 -13.70
N LYS A 75 -32.79 9.75 -14.37
CA LYS A 75 -31.39 9.86 -13.94
C LYS A 75 -30.54 10.34 -15.10
N TYR A 76 -29.98 11.54 -14.98
CA TYR A 76 -29.02 12.06 -15.94
C TYR A 76 -27.71 11.28 -15.82
N LEU A 77 -27.41 10.50 -16.85
CA LEU A 77 -26.13 9.80 -16.97
C LEU A 77 -25.11 10.78 -17.55
N GLY A 78 -24.06 11.09 -16.77
CA GLY A 78 -22.88 11.75 -17.30
C GLY A 78 -22.03 10.79 -18.12
N THR A 79 -20.73 11.04 -18.23
CA THR A 79 -19.79 10.09 -18.84
C THR A 79 -19.71 8.82 -17.99
N MET A 80 -20.08 7.67 -18.58
CA MET A 80 -20.02 6.36 -17.94
C MET A 80 -19.05 5.45 -18.72
N TYR A 81 -18.23 4.72 -17.99
CA TYR A 81 -17.31 3.74 -18.58
C TYR A 81 -17.83 2.33 -18.32
N LEU A 82 -17.94 1.55 -19.38
CA LEU A 82 -18.22 0.12 -19.27
C LEU A 82 -16.95 -0.59 -18.80
N ARG A 83 -17.10 -1.43 -17.77
CA ARG A 83 -16.03 -2.24 -17.19
C ARG A 83 -16.48 -3.69 -17.12
N ARG A 84 -15.56 -4.60 -16.89
CA ARG A 84 -15.90 -6.03 -16.82
C ARG A 84 -16.53 -6.32 -15.46
N ASP A 85 -17.40 -7.32 -15.40
CA ASP A 85 -18.08 -7.72 -14.16
C ASP A 85 -17.09 -8.03 -13.03
N ILE A 86 -15.94 -8.63 -13.38
CA ILE A 86 -14.84 -8.92 -12.45
C ILE A 86 -14.26 -7.66 -11.77
N ASP A 87 -14.41 -6.47 -12.36
CA ASP A 87 -13.91 -5.23 -11.75
C ASP A 87 -14.84 -4.73 -10.61
N PHE A 88 -16.06 -5.28 -10.54
CA PHE A 88 -17.09 -4.97 -9.53
C PHE A 88 -17.28 -6.11 -8.52
N GLU A 89 -16.81 -7.32 -8.80
CA GLU A 89 -17.00 -8.48 -7.94
C GLU A 89 -15.87 -8.63 -6.91
N ASP A 90 -16.13 -9.38 -5.82
CA ASP A 90 -15.10 -9.71 -4.84
C ASP A 90 -14.07 -10.64 -5.49
N ASN A 91 -12.97 -10.05 -5.96
CA ASN A 91 -11.88 -10.68 -6.69
C ASN A 91 -11.03 -11.68 -5.87
N GLY A 92 -11.59 -12.23 -4.79
CA GLY A 92 -10.90 -13.11 -3.86
C GLY A 92 -9.85 -12.39 -3.02
N ALA A 93 -9.87 -11.06 -2.98
CA ALA A 93 -8.97 -10.23 -2.21
C ALA A 93 -9.76 -9.29 -1.31
N ASP A 94 -9.42 -9.22 -0.02
CA ASP A 94 -10.13 -8.38 0.95
C ASP A 94 -9.86 -6.88 0.72
N PHE A 95 -8.72 -6.53 0.16
CA PHE A 95 -8.33 -5.14 -0.13
C PHE A 95 -7.36 -5.06 -1.32
N LEU A 96 -7.34 -3.89 -1.96
CA LEU A 96 -6.46 -3.59 -3.09
C LEU A 96 -5.44 -2.53 -2.67
N VAL A 97 -4.20 -2.71 -3.11
CA VAL A 97 -3.11 -1.73 -2.96
C VAL A 97 -2.84 -1.15 -4.34
N LEU A 98 -3.22 0.11 -4.54
CA LEU A 98 -3.03 0.86 -5.77
C LEU A 98 -1.69 1.59 -5.71
N VAL A 99 -0.83 1.30 -6.66
CA VAL A 99 0.56 1.78 -6.70
C VAL A 99 0.81 2.47 -8.05
N PRO A 100 1.48 3.63 -8.08
CA PRO A 100 1.91 4.24 -9.34
C PRO A 100 2.69 3.26 -10.21
N LEU A 101 2.44 3.27 -11.52
CA LEU A 101 3.08 2.37 -12.50
C LEU A 101 4.61 2.46 -12.48
N GLU A 102 5.13 3.66 -12.19
CA GLU A 102 6.56 3.95 -12.02
C GLU A 102 7.23 3.18 -10.87
N LEU A 103 6.44 2.75 -9.89
CA LEU A 103 6.90 2.04 -8.68
C LEU A 103 6.53 0.54 -8.72
N LEU A 104 5.89 0.10 -9.79
CA LEU A 104 5.47 -1.28 -10.00
C LEU A 104 6.52 -2.02 -10.83
N ASP A 105 7.37 -2.79 -10.15
CA ASP A 105 8.23 -3.76 -10.83
C ASP A 105 7.52 -5.12 -10.94
N GLU A 106 7.92 -5.95 -11.92
CA GLU A 106 7.39 -7.31 -12.12
C GLU A 106 7.53 -8.18 -10.85
N ASN A 107 8.54 -7.88 -10.03
CA ASN A 107 8.94 -8.64 -8.86
C ASN A 107 8.93 -7.77 -7.58
N ASN A 108 7.77 -7.22 -7.23
CA ASN A 108 7.53 -6.46 -6.00
C ASN A 108 7.61 -7.28 -4.69
N TYR A 109 8.63 -8.11 -4.53
CA TYR A 109 8.82 -8.98 -3.36
C TYR A 109 8.96 -8.18 -2.06
N GLU A 110 9.65 -7.05 -2.10
CA GLU A 110 9.84 -6.21 -0.92
C GLU A 110 8.50 -5.60 -0.45
N MET A 111 7.69 -5.13 -1.39
CA MET A 111 6.37 -4.58 -1.10
C MET A 111 5.44 -5.66 -0.56
N LYS A 112 5.44 -6.85 -1.18
CA LYS A 112 4.69 -8.02 -0.69
C LYS A 112 5.12 -8.38 0.72
N ALA A 113 6.42 -8.48 1.00
CA ALA A 113 6.94 -8.78 2.33
C ALA A 113 6.53 -7.74 3.38
N LEU A 114 6.52 -6.45 3.02
CA LEU A 114 6.06 -5.39 3.92
C LEU A 114 4.56 -5.52 4.21
N ILE A 115 3.75 -5.77 3.18
CA ILE A 115 2.31 -5.98 3.35
C ILE A 115 2.05 -7.22 4.21
N ASP A 116 2.72 -8.34 3.92
CA ASP A 116 2.59 -9.60 4.66
C ASP A 116 3.03 -9.48 6.13
N TYR A 117 4.00 -8.61 6.43
CA TYR A 117 4.44 -8.35 7.79
C TYR A 117 3.37 -7.65 8.65
N TYR A 118 2.64 -6.69 8.07
CA TYR A 118 1.66 -5.88 8.82
C TYR A 118 0.22 -6.37 8.70
N LYS A 119 -0.16 -6.98 7.58
CA LYS A 119 -1.54 -7.44 7.36
C LYS A 119 -1.92 -8.50 8.41
N LEU A 120 -3.23 -8.65 8.63
CA LEU A 120 -3.74 -9.79 9.37
C LEU A 120 -3.54 -11.07 8.54
N ALA A 121 -3.13 -12.16 9.19
CA ALA A 121 -2.76 -13.41 8.50
C ALA A 121 -3.87 -13.96 7.58
N SER A 122 -5.13 -13.80 7.96
CA SER A 122 -6.29 -14.27 7.17
C SER A 122 -6.66 -13.36 5.99
N LYS A 123 -6.05 -12.18 5.86
CA LYS A 123 -6.43 -11.19 4.84
C LYS A 123 -5.64 -11.40 3.54
N ARG A 124 -6.39 -11.42 2.45
CA ARG A 124 -5.89 -11.53 1.07
C ARG A 124 -5.82 -10.13 0.46
N TYR A 125 -4.80 -9.89 -0.35
CA TYR A 125 -4.62 -8.61 -1.01
C TYR A 125 -4.16 -8.81 -2.45
N ARG A 126 -4.38 -7.79 -3.28
CA ARG A 126 -3.78 -7.68 -4.60
C ARG A 126 -3.16 -6.30 -4.77
N ILE A 127 -2.08 -6.25 -5.55
CA ILE A 127 -1.40 -5.02 -5.92
C ILE A 127 -1.77 -4.73 -7.37
N GLU A 128 -2.25 -3.53 -7.63
CA GLU A 128 -2.71 -3.11 -8.94
C GLU A 128 -2.16 -1.72 -9.29
N PRO A 129 -1.99 -1.40 -10.59
CA PRO A 129 -1.59 -0.07 -11.00
C PRO A 129 -2.64 0.96 -10.60
N LEU A 130 -2.15 2.08 -10.10
CA LEU A 130 -2.92 3.31 -9.97
C LEU A 130 -3.15 3.83 -11.39
N GLU A 131 -4.35 3.60 -11.91
CA GLU A 131 -4.81 4.24 -13.14
C GLU A 131 -5.18 5.69 -12.84
N ASP A 132 -4.86 6.59 -13.77
CA ASP A 132 -5.35 7.97 -13.72
C ASP A 132 -6.88 7.94 -13.79
N LEU A 133 -7.52 8.48 -12.75
CA LEU A 133 -8.98 8.61 -12.65
C LEU A 133 -9.53 9.62 -13.65
#